data_AF-A0A235J4F0-F1
#
_entry.id   AF-A0A235J4F0-F1
#
_cell.length_a   1.000
_cell.length_b   1.000
_cell.length_c   1.000
_cell.angle_alpha   90.00
_cell.angle_beta   90.00
_cell.angle_gamma   90.00
#
_symmetry.space_group_name_H-M   'P 1'
#
loop_
_entity.id
_entity.type
_entity.pdbx_description
1 polymer ?
#
loop_
_entity_poly.entity_id
_entity_poly.type
_entity_poly.pdbx_seq_one_letter_code
_entity_poly.pdbx_strand_id
1 'polypeptide(L)' 'MFDGFWDNVFRYPRYLITIVLGLFLNTFEPLVPLLKRPVTLIAILGLFVSSLVFLTFTLRAMLGLSTI' A
#
# COMPACT_ATOMS: atom_id res chain seq x y z
N MET A 1 -25.11 7.18 33.45
CA MET A 1 -24.05 6.19 33.83
C MET A 1 -23.12 5.88 32.65
N PHE A 2 -23.62 5.85 31.41
CA PHE A 2 -22.80 5.69 30.20
C PHE A 2 -22.60 6.99 29.40
N ASP A 3 -22.99 8.13 29.96
CA ASP A 3 -22.89 9.43 29.30
C ASP A 3 -21.42 9.72 28.97
N GLY A 4 -21.11 9.89 27.69
CA GLY A 4 -19.76 10.15 27.18
C GLY A 4 -18.83 8.93 27.09
N PHE A 5 -19.24 7.72 27.49
CA PHE A 5 -18.41 6.51 27.34
C PHE A 5 -18.13 6.22 25.86
N TRP A 6 -19.19 6.16 25.05
CA TRP A 6 -19.07 5.88 23.62
C TRP A 6 -18.32 6.98 22.87
N ASP A 7 -18.47 8.25 23.26
CA ASP A 7 -17.70 9.34 22.68
C ASP A 7 -16.19 9.19 22.89
N ASN A 8 -15.77 8.65 24.03
CA ASN A 8 -14.37 8.33 24.29
C ASN A 8 -13.91 7.12 23.48
N VAL A 9 -14.72 6.07 23.40
CA VAL A 9 -14.39 4.87 22.60
C VAL A 9 -14.22 5.21 21.12
N PHE A 10 -15.11 6.02 20.55
CA PHE A 10 -15.02 6.43 19.14
C PHE A 10 -13.88 7.43 18.85
N ARG A 11 -13.15 7.92 19.86
CA ARG A 11 -11.90 8.69 19.61
C ARG A 11 -10.77 7.80 19.13
N TYR A 12 -10.65 6.58 19.65
CA TYR A 12 -9.52 5.71 19.31
C TYR A 12 -9.46 5.32 17.83
N PRO A 13 -10.55 4.90 17.17
CA PRO A 13 -10.53 4.65 15.73
C PRO A 13 -10.15 5.90 14.93
N ARG A 14 -10.63 7.09 15.34
CA ARG A 14 -10.28 8.36 14.69
C ARG A 14 -8.78 8.66 14.82
N TYR A 15 -8.20 8.49 15.99
CA TYR A 15 -6.76 8.65 16.18
C TYR A 15 -5.96 7.64 15.37
N LEU A 16 -6.40 6.39 15.33
CA LEU A 16 -5.76 5.35 14.53
C LEU A 16 -5.76 5.73 13.04
N ILE A 17 -6.89 6.19 12.50
CA ILE A 17 -6.97 6.64 11.10
C ILE A 17 -6.01 7.80 10.85
N THR A 18 -5.98 8.82 11.72
CA THR A 18 -5.07 9.96 11.57
C THR A 18 -3.60 9.55 11.65
N ILE A 19 -3.24 8.66 12.58
CA ILE A 19 -1.86 8.15 12.73
C ILE A 19 -1.46 7.35 11.50
N VAL A 20 -2.31 6.43 11.05
CA VAL A 20 -2.06 5.60 9.86
C VAL A 20 -1.93 6.50 8.64
N LEU A 21 -2.85 7.45 8.42
CA LEU A 21 -2.77 8.40 7.31
C LEU A 21 -1.48 9.22 7.38
N GLY A 22 -1.15 9.77 8.55
CA GLY A 22 0.09 10.53 8.74
C GLY A 22 1.33 9.70 8.42
N LEU A 23 1.38 8.45 8.90
CA LEU A 23 2.45 7.52 8.61
C LEU A 23 2.55 7.23 7.11
N PHE A 24 1.45 6.89 6.45
CA PHE A 24 1.42 6.62 5.02
C PHE A 24 1.89 7.84 4.23
N LEU A 25 1.32 9.01 4.47
CA LEU A 25 1.69 10.23 3.74
C LEU A 25 3.17 10.56 3.88
N ASN A 26 3.71 10.57 5.11
CA ASN A 26 5.14 10.85 5.33
C ASN A 26 6.06 9.77 4.74
N THR A 27 5.64 8.50 4.80
CA THR A 27 6.44 7.38 4.26
C THR A 27 6.55 7.47 2.74
N PHE A 28 5.46 7.85 2.06
CA PHE A 28 5.40 7.90 0.60
C PHE A 28 5.69 9.29 0.01
N GLU A 29 5.76 10.36 0.81
CA GLU A 29 6.08 11.72 0.36
C GLU A 29 7.36 11.81 -0.48
N PRO A 30 8.49 11.16 -0.12
CA PRO A 30 9.71 11.21 -0.94
C PRO A 30 9.57 10.56 -2.32
N LEU A 31 8.55 9.71 -2.52
CA LEU A 31 8.30 9.02 -3.79
C LEU A 31 7.46 9.88 -4.75
N VAL A 32 6.70 10.85 -4.25
CA VAL A 32 5.89 11.79 -5.06
C VAL A 32 6.69 12.50 -6.15
N PRO A 33 7.89 13.07 -5.92
CA PRO A 33 8.67 13.72 -6.97
C PRO A 33 9.15 12.74 -8.07
N LEU A 34 9.31 11.45 -7.75
CA LEU A 34 9.70 10.44 -8.72
C LEU A 34 8.59 10.17 -9.75
N LEU A 35 7.33 10.30 -9.33
CA LEU A 35 6.16 10.15 -10.21
C LEU A 35 6.02 11.32 -11.20
N LYS A 36 6.64 12.47 -10.93
CA LYS A 36 6.59 13.66 -11.81
C LYS A 36 7.55 13.57 -12.99
N ARG A 37 8.55 12.68 -12.95
CA ARG A 37 9.53 12.50 -14.03
C ARG A 37 9.13 11.31 -14.89
N PRO A 38 8.93 11.47 -16.21
CA PRO A 38 8.36 10.42 -17.06
C PRO A 38 9.22 9.15 -17.07
N VAL A 39 10.55 9.30 -17.11
CA VAL A 39 11.48 8.15 -17.10
C VAL A 39 11.38 7.36 -15.79
N THR A 40 11.37 8.05 -14.66
CA THR A 40 11.31 7.40 -13.34
C THR A 40 9.93 6.78 -13.09
N LEU A 41 8.86 7.42 -13.57
CA LEU A 41 7.52 6.86 -13.53
C LEU A 41 7.44 5.54 -14.31
N ILE A 42 7.98 5.51 -15.53
CA ILE A 42 8.03 4.28 -16.35
C ILE A 42 8.84 3.19 -15.62
N ALA A 43 9.96 3.54 -14.99
CA ALA A 43 10.76 2.58 -14.21
C ALA A 43 9.98 2.00 -13.02
N ILE A 44 9.26 2.84 -12.26
CA ILE A 44 8.43 2.41 -11.13
C ILE A 44 7.30 1.48 -11.61
N LEU A 45 6.60 1.86 -12.67
CA LEU A 45 5.53 1.05 -13.25
C LEU A 45 6.07 -0.28 -13.79
N GLY A 46 7.22 -0.26 -14.47
CA GLY A 46 7.89 -1.45 -14.96
C GLY A 46 8.27 -2.40 -13.83
N LEU A 47 8.84 -1.89 -12.73
CA LEU A 47 9.16 -2.66 -11.54
C LEU A 47 7.91 -3.25 -10.86
N PHE A 48 6.82 -2.48 -10.80
CA PHE A 48 5.58 -2.93 -10.21
C PHE A 48 4.95 -4.08 -11.03
N VAL A 49 4.81 -3.89 -12.34
CA VAL A 49 4.28 -4.91 -13.25
C VAL A 49 5.17 -6.15 -13.27
N SER A 50 6.49 -5.99 -13.35
CA SER A 50 7.42 -7.12 -13.36
C SER A 50 7.38 -7.90 -12.05
N SER A 51 7.25 -7.23 -10.90
CA SER A 51 7.08 -7.90 -9.61
C SER A 51 5.79 -8.71 -9.54
N LEU A 52 4.67 -8.18 -10.04
CA LEU A 52 3.40 -8.91 -10.08
C LEU A 52 3.46 -10.12 -11.03
N VAL A 53 4.06 -9.94 -12.21
CA VAL A 53 4.26 -11.03 -13.18
C VAL A 53 5.17 -12.10 -12.59
N PHE A 54 6.29 -11.69 -11.98
CA PHE A 54 7.22 -12.59 -11.30
C PHE A 54 6.51 -13.41 -10.21
N LEU A 55 5.81 -12.74 -9.29
CA LEU A 55 5.03 -13.41 -8.24
C LEU A 55 4.01 -14.38 -8.83
N THR A 56 3.29 -13.97 -9.87
CA THR A 56 2.29 -14.81 -10.53
C THR A 56 2.93 -16.06 -11.14
N PHE A 57 4.06 -15.93 -11.83
CA PHE A 57 4.77 -17.07 -12.40
C PHE A 57 5.35 -17.98 -11.34
N THR A 58 5.92 -17.44 -10.26
CA THR A 58 6.41 -18.23 -9.13
C THR A 58 5.26 -19.03 -8.49
N LEU A 59 4.13 -18.38 -8.20
CA LEU A 59 2.96 -19.05 -7.62
C LEU A 59 2.40 -20.12 -8.57
N ARG A 60 2.31 -19.83 -9.88
CA ARG A 60 1.87 -20.82 -10.87
C ARG A 60 2.80 -22.03 -10.93
N ALA A 61 4.11 -21.82 -10.87
CA ALA A 61 5.08 -22.90 -10.83
C ALA A 61 4.94 -23.74 -9.55
N MET A 62 4.78 -23.09 -8.39
CA MET A 62 4.56 -23.76 -7.10
C MET A 62 3.26 -24.57 -7.06
N LEU A 63 2.22 -24.10 -7.74
CA LEU A 63 0.91 -24.75 -7.80
C LEU A 63 0.77 -25.75 -8.95
N GLY A 64 1.82 -25.96 -9.77
CA GLY A 64 1.77 -26.86 -10.92
C GLY A 64 0.82 -26.40 -12.04
N LEU A 65 0.49 -25.10 -12.08
CA LEU A 65 -0.41 -24.47 -13.07
C LEU A 65 0.34 -23.94 -14.31
N SER A 66 1.54 -24.46 -14.57
CA SER A 66 2.31 -24.14 -15.77
C SER A 66 1.58 -24.69 -17.00
N THR A 67 1.28 -23.83 -17.97
CA THR A 67 0.83 -24.30 -19.28
C THR A 67 1.97 -25.10 -19.90
N ILE A 68 1.72 -26.39 -20.15
CA ILE A 68 2.60 -27.28 -20.93
C ILE A 68 2.80 -26.70 -22.32
#